data_AF-A0A7W0UEU2-F1
#
_entry.id   AF-A0A7W0UEU2-F1
#
_cell.length_a   1.000
_cell.length_b   1.000
_cell.length_c   1.000
_cell.angle_alpha   90.00
_cell.angle_beta   90.00
_cell.angle_gamma   90.00
#
_symmetry.space_group_name_H-M   'P 1'
#
loop_
_entity.id
_entity.type
_entity.pdbx_description
1 polymer ?
#
loop_
_entity_poly.entity_id
_entity_poly.type
_entity_poly.pdbx_seq_one_letter_code
_entity_poly.pdbx_strand_id
1 'polypeptide(L)'
;MVVLTAFRAPGRVNLIGDHTDYNEGFVLPLAIDLECVVHATVRTDGLVRAGSADLRGEVEVAADGSTEPAEVEPPWGRYVA
;
A
#
# COMPACT_ATOMS: atom_id res chain seq x y z
N MET A 1 16.32 -13.58 -16.51
CA MET A 1 15.75 -14.18 -15.29
C MET A 1 14.94 -13.09 -14.60
N VAL A 2 13.63 -13.30 -14.44
CA VAL A 2 12.76 -12.34 -13.74
C VAL A 2 12.92 -12.60 -12.24
N VAL A 3 13.38 -11.61 -11.48
CA VAL A 3 13.44 -11.70 -10.02
C VAL A 3 12.12 -11.20 -9.46
N LEU A 4 11.36 -12.11 -8.86
CA LEU A 4 10.16 -11.78 -8.11
C LEU A 4 10.54 -11.52 -6.66
N THR A 5 10.33 -10.30 -6.19
CA THR A 5 10.59 -9.91 -4.79
C THR A 5 9.26 -9.81 -4.05
N ALA A 6 9.21 -10.34 -2.82
CA ALA A 6 8.06 -10.21 -1.94
C ALA A 6 8.33 -9.13 -0.88
N PHE A 7 7.40 -8.19 -0.74
CA PHE A 7 7.37 -7.17 0.29
C PHE A 7 6.18 -7.43 1.20
N ARG A 8 6.38 -7.35 2.52
CA ARG A 8 5.34 -7.66 3.53
C ARG A 8 5.16 -6.48 4.47
N ALA A 9 3.92 -6.07 4.68
CA ALA A 9 3.56 -5.02 5.63
C ALA A 9 2.45 -5.55 6.57
N PRO A 10 2.71 -5.70 7.87
CA PRO A 10 1.68 -6.14 8.81
C PRO A 10 0.68 -5.02 9.07
N GLY A 11 -0.57 -5.41 9.29
CA GLY A 11 -1.58 -4.55 9.90
C GLY A 11 -1.23 -4.25 11.36
N ARG A 12 -1.98 -3.32 11.96
CA ARG A 12 -1.78 -2.91 13.35
C ARG A 12 -3.10 -2.76 14.08
N VAL A 13 -3.04 -2.88 15.40
CA VAL A 13 -4.09 -2.41 16.33
C VAL A 13 -3.48 -1.44 17.32
N ASN A 14 -4.29 -0.53 17.86
CA ASN A 14 -3.88 0.32 18.97
C ASN A 14 -4.43 -0.28 20.27
N LEU A 15 -3.58 -0.47 21.29
CA LEU A 15 -4.02 -0.97 22.58
C LEU A 15 -4.58 0.17 23.46
N ILE A 16 -3.95 1.35 23.40
CA ILE A 16 -4.37 2.56 24.12
C ILE A 16 -3.76 3.82 23.46
N GLY A 17 -4.41 4.97 23.66
CA GLY A 17 -4.01 6.25 23.09
C GLY A 17 -4.65 6.50 21.74
N ASP A 18 -5.96 6.27 21.61
CA ASP A 18 -6.67 6.66 20.39
C ASP A 18 -6.82 8.17 20.35
N HIS A 19 -6.68 8.74 19.15
CA HIS A 19 -6.82 10.18 18.89
C HIS A 19 -5.78 11.08 19.59
N THR A 20 -4.71 10.51 20.14
CA THR A 20 -3.63 11.27 20.79
C THR A 20 -2.44 11.51 19.88
N ASP A 21 -2.23 10.67 18.86
CA ASP A 21 -1.11 10.70 17.93
C ASP A 21 -1.01 12.03 17.16
N TYR A 22 -2.12 12.52 16.61
CA TYR A 22 -2.17 13.82 15.93
C TYR A 22 -2.21 15.02 16.90
N ASN A 23 -2.14 14.77 18.21
CA ASN A 23 -2.05 15.78 19.27
C ASN A 23 -0.71 15.67 20.04
N GLU A 24 0.33 15.08 19.45
CA GLU A 24 1.65 14.89 20.07
C GLU A 24 1.64 14.05 21.37
N GLY A 25 0.59 13.25 21.58
CA GLY A 25 0.46 12.35 22.72
C GLY A 25 1.08 10.97 22.46
N PHE A 26 1.24 10.19 23.54
CA PHE A 26 1.71 8.81 23.45
C PHE A 26 0.61 7.86 22.92
N VAL A 27 1.05 6.79 22.26
CA VAL A 27 0.24 5.68 21.77
C VAL A 27 0.94 4.35 22.06
N LEU A 28 0.17 3.25 22.16
CA LEU A 28 0.71 1.90 22.29
C LEU A 28 0.17 0.96 21.20
N PRO A 29 0.66 1.12 19.95
CA PRO A 29 0.28 0.25 18.85
C PRO A 29 1.09 -1.04 18.84
N LEU A 30 0.54 -2.07 18.19
CA LEU A 30 1.23 -3.32 17.91
C LEU A 30 0.89 -3.84 16.52
N ALA A 31 1.88 -4.43 15.86
CA ALA A 31 1.68 -5.19 14.64
C ALA A 31 0.93 -6.50 14.96
N ILE A 32 0.01 -6.90 14.08
CA ILE A 32 -0.75 -8.16 14.20
C ILE A 32 -0.34 -9.15 13.10
N ASP A 33 -0.77 -10.40 13.25
CA ASP A 33 -0.51 -11.48 12.28
C ASP A 33 -1.48 -11.47 11.08
N LEU A 34 -1.89 -10.27 10.64
CA LEU A 34 -2.62 -10.01 9.40
C LEU A 34 -1.78 -9.05 8.58
N GLU A 35 -1.64 -9.28 7.28
CA GLU A 35 -0.68 -8.55 6.46
C GLU A 35 -1.16 -8.27 5.03
N CYS A 36 -0.54 -7.25 4.43
CA CYS A 36 -0.55 -7.01 3.00
C CYS A 36 0.79 -7.48 2.42
N VAL A 37 0.74 -8.37 1.42
CA VAL A 37 1.92 -8.89 0.73
C VAL A 37 1.88 -8.46 -0.73
N VAL A 38 2.97 -7.85 -1.19
CA VAL A 38 3.15 -7.44 -2.58
C VAL A 38 4.27 -8.25 -3.21
N HIS A 39 3.92 -8.99 -4.27
CA HIS A 39 4.89 -9.65 -5.14
C HIS A 39 5.14 -8.77 -6.35
N ALA A 40 6.37 -8.31 -6.54
CA ALA A 40 6.71 -7.35 -7.58
C ALA A 40 7.92 -7.76 -8.42
N THR A 41 7.91 -7.32 -9.68
CA THR A 41 9.03 -7.38 -10.62
C THR A 41 9.26 -5.98 -11.16
N VAL A 42 10.52 -5.60 -11.35
CA VAL A 42 10.90 -4.29 -11.89
C VAL A 42 10.49 -4.17 -13.36
N ARG A 43 9.84 -3.06 -13.72
CA ARG A 43 9.61 -2.60 -15.10
C ARG A 43 10.52 -1.42 -15.42
N THR A 44 10.73 -1.15 -16.71
CA THR A 44 11.61 -0.07 -17.20
C THR A 44 10.89 0.95 -18.08
N ASP A 45 9.55 0.89 -18.14
CA ASP A 45 8.70 1.76 -18.96
C ASP A 45 8.12 2.96 -18.19
N GLY A 46 8.56 3.15 -16.94
CA GLY A 46 8.11 4.27 -16.11
C GLY A 46 6.70 4.09 -15.53
N LEU A 47 6.15 2.88 -15.55
CA LEU A 47 4.81 2.59 -15.06
C LEU A 47 4.84 1.53 -13.94
N VAL A 48 3.98 1.71 -12.95
CA VAL A 48 3.61 0.68 -11.98
C VAL A 48 2.24 0.15 -12.37
N ARG A 49 2.13 -1.16 -12.54
CA ARG A 49 0.86 -1.85 -12.75
C ARG A 49 0.63 -2.82 -11.62
N ALA A 50 -0.51 -2.68 -10.96
CA ALA A 50 -0.85 -3.46 -9.79
C ALA A 50 -2.25 -4.07 -9.92
N GLY A 51 -2.38 -5.30 -9.47
CA GLY A 51 -3.64 -5.98 -9.24
C GLY A 51 -3.71 -6.48 -7.79
N SER A 52 -4.93 -6.76 -7.32
CA SER A 52 -5.16 -7.34 -6.01
C SER A 52 -5.71 -8.76 -6.15
N ALA A 53 -5.31 -9.67 -5.26
CA ALA A 53 -5.89 -11.01 -5.18
C ALA A 53 -7.32 -10.97 -4.62
N ASP A 54 -7.63 -9.99 -3.78
CA ASP A 54 -8.89 -9.89 -3.03
C ASP A 54 -9.85 -8.83 -3.59
N LEU A 55 -9.32 -7.85 -4.33
CA LEU A 55 -10.09 -6.75 -4.90
C LEU A 55 -10.13 -6.83 -6.43
N ARG A 56 -11.25 -6.40 -7.01
CA ARG A 56 -11.43 -6.35 -8.46
C ARG A 56 -10.76 -5.14 -9.08
N GLY A 57 -10.44 -5.27 -10.36
CA GLY A 57 -9.83 -4.23 -11.16
C GLY A 57 -8.31 -4.26 -11.09
N GLU A 58 -7.71 -3.43 -11.92
CA GLU A 58 -6.27 -3.27 -12.06
C GLU A 58 -5.98 -1.79 -12.18
N VAL A 59 -4.84 -1.36 -11.67
CA VAL A 59 -4.41 0.03 -11.70
C VAL A 59 -3.08 0.15 -12.43
N GLU A 60 -2.92 1.21 -13.21
CA GLU A 60 -1.65 1.63 -13.76
C GLU A 60 -1.40 3.09 -13.37
N VAL A 61 -0.24 3.35 -12.78
CA VAL A 61 0.17 4.68 -12.29
C VAL A 61 1.59 4.98 -12.78
N ALA A 62 1.94 6.26 -12.84
CA ALA A 62 3.30 6.70 -13.16
C ALA A 62 4.26 6.33 -12.01
N ALA A 63 5.37 5.69 -12.35
CA ALA A 63 6.35 5.22 -11.37
C ALA A 63 7.11 6.36 -10.66
N ASP A 64 7.01 7.59 -11.17
CA ASP A 64 7.58 8.79 -10.56
C ASP A 64 6.65 9.47 -9.54
N GLY A 65 5.46 8.90 -9.28
CA GLY A 65 4.49 9.43 -8.33
C GLY A 65 3.71 10.65 -8.85
N SER A 66 3.71 10.90 -10.16
CA SER A 66 3.00 12.02 -10.77
C SER A 66 1.51 11.79 -11.02
N THR A 67 1.00 10.57 -10.80
CA THR A 67 -0.43 10.26 -10.95
C THR A 67 -1.22 10.85 -9.78
N GLU A 68 -2.27 11.64 -10.06
CA GLU A 68 -3.15 12.21 -9.03
C GLU A 68 -4.01 11.10 -8.38
N PRO A 69 -3.80 10.77 -7.09
CA PRO A 69 -4.49 9.64 -6.47
C PRO A 69 -6.01 9.80 -6.45
N ALA A 70 -6.53 11.03 -6.38
CA ALA A 70 -7.97 11.25 -6.36
C ALA A 70 -8.70 10.81 -7.64
N GLU A 71 -7.98 10.75 -8.77
CA GLU A 71 -8.52 10.39 -10.09
C GLU A 71 -8.40 8.89 -10.40
N VAL A 72 -7.73 8.12 -9.53
CA VAL A 72 -7.45 6.71 -9.77
C VAL A 72 -8.65 5.83 -9.44
N GLU A 73 -9.00 4.99 -10.42
CA GLU A 73 -9.99 3.92 -10.31
C GLU A 73 -9.35 2.57 -10.66
N PRO A 74 -9.72 1.47 -9.98
CA PRO A 74 -10.67 1.39 -8.86
C PRO A 74 -10.14 2.10 -7.59
N PRO A 75 -10.99 2.42 -6.58
CA PRO A 75 -10.59 3.30 -5.48
C PRO A 75 -9.48 2.75 -4.57
N TRP A 76 -9.22 1.45 -4.62
CA TRP A 76 -8.08 0.86 -3.91
C TRP A 76 -6.74 1.19 -4.60
N GLY A 77 -6.74 1.47 -5.90
CA GLY A 77 -5.54 1.85 -6.64
C GLY A 77 -4.92 3.16 -6.17
N ARG A 78 -5.69 3.97 -5.43
CA ARG A 78 -5.24 5.23 -4.81
C ARG A 78 -4.15 5.02 -3.76
N TYR A 79 -4.02 3.82 -3.18
CA TYR A 79 -2.91 3.47 -2.28
C TYR A 79 -1.61 3.13 -3.01
N VAL A 80 -1.67 2.94 -4.34
CA VAL A 80 -0.51 2.63 -5.19
C VAL A 80 0.03 3.89 -5.86
N ALA A 81 -0.86 4.86 -6.15
CA ALA A 81 -0.55 6.14 -6.80
C ALA A 81 0.29 7.07 -5.92
#